data_AF-A0A068Z9P0-F1
#
_entry.id   AF-A0A068Z9P0-F1
#
_cell.length_a   1.000
_cell.length_b   1.000
_cell.length_c   1.000
_cell.angle_alpha   90.00
_cell.angle_beta   90.00
_cell.angle_gamma   90.00
#
_symmetry.space_group_name_H-M   'P 1'
#
loop_
_entity.id
_entity.type
_entity.pdbx_description
1 polymer ?
#
loop_
_entity_poly.entity_id
_entity_poly.type
_entity_poly.pdbx_seq_one_letter_code
_entity_poly.pdbx_strand_id
1 'polypeptide(L)' 'MVKKISAARKAAESTIKHEDLVDAIENLGKKNGLDIEATEGNDERGDIRVNKKDLSKLIHLIDLKLQNK' A
#
# COMPACT_ATOMS: atom_id res chain seq x y z
N MET A 1 -23.76 18.09 12.87
CA MET A 1 -24.51 17.05 12.14
C MET A 1 -23.50 16.02 11.62
N VAL A 2 -23.49 14.80 12.15
CA VAL A 2 -22.57 13.75 11.67
C VAL A 2 -23.11 13.25 10.32
N LYS A 3 -22.44 13.58 9.22
CA LYS A 3 -22.79 13.09 7.88
C LYS A 3 -22.78 11.55 7.91
N LYS A 4 -23.94 10.91 7.87
CA LYS A 4 -24.05 9.46 7.64
C LYS A 4 -23.60 9.17 6.21
N ILE A 5 -22.32 8.85 6.05
CA ILE A 5 -21.75 8.35 4.80
C ILE A 5 -22.40 6.98 4.52
N SER A 6 -22.94 6.79 3.30
CA SER A 6 -23.56 5.53 2.88
C SER A 6 -22.51 4.40 2.84
N ALA A 7 -22.95 3.16 3.02
CA ALA A 7 -22.06 1.99 2.97
C ALA A 7 -21.27 1.93 1.65
N ALA A 8 -21.91 2.25 0.52
CA ALA A 8 -21.26 2.33 -0.78
C ALA A 8 -20.16 3.41 -0.85
N ARG A 9 -20.39 4.57 -0.24
CA ARG A 9 -19.39 5.65 -0.20
C ARG A 9 -18.22 5.30 0.73
N LYS A 10 -18.49 4.64 1.86
CA LYS A 10 -17.42 4.09 2.72
C LYS A 10 -16.59 3.04 2.00
N ALA A 11 -17.24 2.14 1.26
CA ALA A 11 -16.56 1.12 0.48
C ALA A 11 -15.67 1.76 -0.60
N ALA A 12 -16.18 2.72 -1.37
CA ALA A 12 -15.40 3.44 -2.36
C ALA A 12 -14.21 4.20 -1.76
N GLU A 13 -14.41 4.91 -0.64
CA GLU A 13 -13.31 5.62 0.05
C GLU A 13 -12.27 4.65 0.62
N SER A 14 -12.68 3.47 1.09
CA SER A 14 -11.76 2.42 1.53
C SER A 14 -10.97 1.82 0.37
N THR A 15 -11.60 1.59 -0.78
CA THR A 15 -10.92 1.10 -1.99
C THR A 15 -9.90 2.11 -2.50
N ILE A 16 -10.27 3.39 -2.61
CA ILE A 16 -9.34 4.45 -3.04
C ILE A 16 -8.13 4.54 -2.10
N LYS A 17 -8.36 4.51 -0.79
CA LYS A 17 -7.27 4.54 0.20
C LYS A 17 -6.37 3.31 0.14
N HIS A 18 -6.91 2.16 -0.23
CA HIS A 18 -6.16 0.93 -0.40
C HIS A 18 -5.25 1.03 -1.63
N GLU A 19 -5.78 1.44 -2.78
CA GLU A 19 -5.01 1.68 -4.00
C GLU A 19 -3.91 2.73 -3.79
N ASP A 20 -4.25 3.87 -3.16
CA ASP A 20 -3.28 4.91 -2.80
C ASP A 20 -2.14 4.38 -1.91
N LEU A 21 -2.44 3.46 -1.00
CA LEU A 21 -1.46 2.87 -0.08
C LEU A 21 -0.54 1.88 -0.80
N VAL A 22 -1.11 1.05 -1.68
CA VAL A 22 -0.34 0.12 -2.53
C VAL A 22 0.62 0.91 -3.42
N ASP A 23 0.13 1.94 -4.09
CA ASP A 23 0.95 2.84 -4.93
C ASP A 23 2.02 3.56 -4.12
N ALA A 24 1.70 4.02 -2.90
CA ALA A 24 2.67 4.68 -2.05
C ALA A 24 3.81 3.76 -1.63
N ILE A 25 3.51 2.48 -1.32
CA ILE A 25 4.51 1.48 -0.94
C ILE A 25 5.35 1.09 -2.16
N GLU A 26 4.73 0.90 -3.32
CA GLU A 26 5.44 0.62 -4.56
C GLU A 26 6.44 1.74 -4.92
N ASN A 27 5.97 2.99 -4.89
CA ASN A 27 6.80 4.17 -5.12
C ASN A 27 7.93 4.31 -4.08
N LEU A 28 7.66 3.99 -2.81
CA LEU A 28 8.67 4.00 -1.76
C LEU A 28 9.77 2.97 -2.04
N GLY A 29 9.40 1.74 -2.40
CA GLY A 29 10.38 0.70 -2.70
C GLY A 29 11.18 1.01 -3.97
N LYS A 30 10.52 1.43 -5.06
CA LYS A 30 11.19 1.83 -6.31
C LYS A 30 12.18 2.99 -6.09
N LYS A 31 11.81 4.01 -5.30
CA LYS A 31 12.72 5.12 -4.94
C LYS A 31 13.97 4.69 -4.17
N ASN A 32 13.88 3.57 -3.45
CA ASN A 32 14.99 2.99 -2.70
C ASN A 32 15.70 1.86 -3.47
N GLY A 33 15.40 1.69 -4.77
CA GLY A 33 16.03 0.69 -5.63
C GLY A 33 15.62 -0.76 -5.33
N LEU A 34 14.46 -0.96 -4.71
CA LEU A 34 13.89 -2.30 -4.49
C LEU A 34 13.14 -2.77 -5.73
N ASP A 35 13.24 -4.07 -5.99
CA ASP A 35 12.46 -4.78 -6.99
C ASP A 35 11.07 -5.09 -6.43
N ILE A 36 10.14 -4.16 -6.65
CA ILE A 36 8.76 -4.15 -6.13
C ILE A 36 7.77 -3.77 -7.25
N GLU A 37 6.66 -4.49 -7.30
CA GLU A 37 5.55 -4.23 -8.21
C GLU A 37 4.22 -4.40 -7.47
N ALA A 38 3.27 -3.50 -7.73
CA ALA A 38 1.88 -3.72 -7.33
C ALA A 38 1.28 -4.87 -8.15
N THR A 39 0.52 -5.76 -7.51
CA THR A 39 -0.19 -6.81 -8.24
C THR A 39 -1.50 -6.25 -8.79
N GLU A 40 -1.76 -6.45 -10.08
CA GLU A 40 -3.03 -6.05 -10.68
C GLU A 40 -4.13 -7.07 -10.39
N GLY A 41 -5.29 -6.57 -9.94
CA GLY A 41 -6.44 -7.41 -9.63
C GLY A 41 -6.38 -8.08 -8.26
N ASN A 42 -7.40 -8.86 -7.94
CA ASN A 42 -7.51 -9.57 -6.67
C ASN A 42 -6.57 -10.79 -6.65
N ASP A 43 -5.26 -10.57 -6.51
CA ASP A 43 -4.26 -11.64 -6.33
C ASP A 43 -4.37 -12.18 -4.90
N GLU A 44 -4.63 -13.49 -4.75
CA GLU A 44 -4.78 -14.15 -3.44
C GLU A 44 -3.47 -14.11 -2.61
N ARG A 45 -2.35 -13.76 -3.23
CA ARG A 45 -1.03 -13.63 -2.57
C ARG A 45 -0.79 -12.25 -1.95
N GLY A 46 -1.70 -11.30 -2.15
CA GLY A 46 -1.64 -9.94 -1.63
C GLY A 46 -1.31 -8.89 -2.70
N ASP A 47 -1.44 -7.62 -2.32
CA ASP A 47 -1.46 -6.48 -3.25
C ASP A 47 -0.08 -6.03 -3.79
N ILE A 48 1.00 -6.60 -3.24
CA ILE A 48 2.37 -6.16 -3.53
C ILE A 48 3.27 -7.38 -3.68
N ARG A 49 4.03 -7.40 -4.76
CA ARG A 49 5.07 -8.39 -5.02
C ARG A 49 6.43 -7.72 -4.83
N VAL A 50 7.27 -8.33 -4.00
CA VAL A 50 8.65 -7.85 -3.73
C VAL A 50 9.60 -9.03 -3.73
N ASN A 51 10.83 -8.82 -4.18
CA ASN A 51 11.86 -9.83 -4.06
C ASN A 51 12.09 -10.21 -2.59
N LYS A 52 12.21 -11.50 -2.29
CA LYS A 52 12.40 -12.00 -0.91
C LYS A 52 13.61 -11.37 -0.21
N LYS A 53 14.66 -11.03 -0.96
CA LYS A 53 15.87 -10.37 -0.45
C LYS A 53 15.62 -8.92 0.00
N ASP A 54 14.61 -8.29 -0.57
CA ASP A 54 14.27 -6.88 -0.37
C ASP A 54 13.07 -6.69 0.56
N LEU A 55 12.32 -7.75 0.88
CA LEU A 55 11.20 -7.72 1.81
C LEU A 55 11.56 -7.08 3.16
N SER A 56 12.69 -7.48 3.77
CA SER A 56 13.11 -6.92 5.06
C SER A 56 13.45 -5.43 4.98
N LYS A 57 14.04 -4.99 3.85
CA LYS A 57 14.31 -3.56 3.61
C LYS A 57 13.02 -2.78 3.41
N LEU A 58 12.07 -3.34 2.66
CA LEU A 58 10.76 -2.73 2.43
C LEU A 58 10.02 -2.52 3.76
N ILE A 59 9.98 -3.54 4.62
CA ILE A 59 9.36 -3.45 5.95
C ILE A 59 10.03 -2.35 6.79
N HIS A 60 11.36 -2.29 6.78
CA HIS A 60 12.10 -1.26 7.51
C HIS A 60 11.82 0.16 6.99
N LEU A 61 11.73 0.35 5.67
CA LEU A 61 11.39 1.64 5.06
C LEU A 61 9.97 2.09 5.41
N ILE A 62 9.01 1.16 5.43
CA ILE A 62 7.63 1.44 5.83
C ILE A 62 7.59 1.86 7.30
N ASP A 63 8.27 1.11 8.18
CA ASP A 63 8.35 1.42 9.61
C ASP A 63 8.98 2.81 9.87
N LEU A 64 10.11 3.11 9.22
CA LEU A 64 10.72 4.44 9.26
C LEU A 64 9.77 5.54 8.78
N LYS A 65 8.96 5.28 7.75
CA LYS A 65 8.00 6.27 7.23
C LYS A 65 6.84 6.50 8.20
N LEU A 66 6.41 5.46 8.93
CA LEU A 66 5.34 5.53 9.92
C LEU A 66 5.79 6.20 11.22
N GLN A 67 7.05 6.00 11.64
CA GLN A 67 7.63 6.63 12.83
C GLN A 67 7.97 8.12 12.63
N ASN A 68 8.21 8.55 11.38
CA ASN A 68 8.46 9.96 11.04
C ASN A 68 7.18 10.80 10.85
N LYS A 69 6.08 10.41 11.49
CA LYS A 69 4.76 11.02 11.36
C LYS A 69 4.23 11.47 12.71
#